data_AF-K1U3W8-F1
#
_entry.id   AF-K1U3W8-F1
#
_cell.length_a   1.000
_cell.length_b   1.000
_cell.length_c   1.000
_cell.angle_alpha   90.00
_cell.angle_beta   90.00
_cell.angle_gamma   90.00
#
_symmetry.space_group_name_H-M   'P 1'
#
loop_
_entity.id
_entity.type
_entity.pdbx_description
1 polymer ?
#
loop_
_entity_poly.entity_id
_entity_poly.type
_entity_poly.pdbx_seq_one_letter_code
_entity_poly.pdbx_strand_id
1 'polypeptide(L)'
;MQKEEHSMSEVYEKLMKCYKSVREKTDFVPEAALILGSGLGDYADDLKIEASINYADIEGFPVSTVKGHKGRFVFAHVEGVPMVIMQGRVHYYEGYPMSDVVLPTRLMGLLG
;
A
#
# COMPACT_ATOMS: atom_id res chain seq x y z
N MET A 1 -24.91 11.02 -31.33
CA MET A 1 -24.47 10.22 -30.18
C MET A 1 -22.99 10.50 -29.95
N GLN A 2 -22.68 11.51 -29.13
CA GLN A 2 -21.32 11.68 -28.63
C GLN A 2 -21.13 10.61 -27.55
N LYS A 3 -20.10 9.76 -27.71
CA LYS A 3 -19.67 8.85 -26.64
C LYS A 3 -19.04 9.73 -25.56
N GLU A 4 -19.63 9.73 -24.37
CA GLU A 4 -18.98 10.30 -23.19
C GLU A 4 -17.76 9.44 -22.87
N GLU A 5 -16.60 9.92 -23.28
CA GLU A 5 -15.30 9.42 -22.84
C GLU A 5 -15.20 9.77 -21.34
N HIS A 6 -15.47 8.80 -20.46
CA HIS A 6 -15.30 9.00 -19.03
C HIS A 6 -13.80 9.16 -18.74
N SER A 7 -13.36 10.42 -18.63
CA SER A 7 -12.06 10.78 -18.06
C SER A 7 -11.90 10.09 -16.72
N MET A 8 -10.87 9.25 -16.58
CA MET A 8 -10.55 8.63 -15.30
C MET A 8 -10.22 9.72 -14.28
N SER A 9 -10.69 9.57 -13.04
CA SER A 9 -10.31 10.54 -12.00
C SER A 9 -8.81 10.45 -11.72
N GLU A 10 -8.14 11.59 -11.44
CA GLU A 10 -6.72 11.65 -11.07
C GLU A 10 -6.36 10.67 -9.94
N VAL A 11 -7.29 10.48 -9.00
CA VAL A 11 -7.16 9.54 -7.88
C VAL A 11 -7.06 8.09 -8.36
N TYR A 12 -7.87 7.71 -9.34
CA TYR A 12 -7.83 6.36 -9.91
C TYR A 12 -6.57 6.16 -10.76
N GLU A 13 -6.16 7.16 -11.53
CA GLU A 13 -4.91 7.09 -12.30
C GLU A 13 -3.70 6.88 -11.38
N LYS A 14 -3.63 7.62 -10.27
CA LYS A 14 -2.61 7.44 -9.24
C LYS A 14 -2.64 6.03 -8.64
N LEU A 15 -3.83 5.54 -8.28
CA LEU A 15 -4.01 4.17 -7.79
C LEU A 15 -3.50 3.11 -8.77
N MET A 16 -3.80 3.26 -10.06
CA MET A 16 -3.36 2.31 -11.09
C MET A 16 -1.85 2.37 -11.34
N LYS A 17 -1.22 3.53 -11.21
CA LYS A 17 0.25 3.64 -11.23
C LYS A 17 0.87 2.86 -10.08
N CYS A 18 0.40 3.09 -8.85
CA CYS A 18 0.88 2.34 -7.68
C CYS A 18 0.64 0.82 -7.83
N TYR A 19 -0.52 0.42 -8.33
CA TYR A 19 -0.83 -0.99 -8.61
C TYR A 19 0.17 -1.62 -9.58
N LYS A 20 0.49 -0.94 -10.69
CA LYS A 20 1.49 -1.40 -11.65
C LYS A 20 2.88 -1.53 -11.00
N SER A 21 3.33 -0.52 -10.26
CA SER A 21 4.62 -0.57 -9.56
C SER A 21 4.71 -1.75 -8.58
N VAL A 22 3.62 -2.08 -7.88
CA VAL A 22 3.59 -3.25 -6.99
C VAL A 22 3.62 -4.56 -7.78
N ARG A 23 2.83 -4.67 -8.86
CA ARG A 23 2.77 -5.88 -9.70
C ARG A 23 4.08 -6.17 -10.46
N GLU A 24 4.88 -5.16 -10.75
CA GLU A 24 6.23 -5.36 -11.30
C GLU A 24 7.20 -6.05 -10.31
N LYS A 25 6.87 -6.06 -9.01
CA LYS A 25 7.71 -6.62 -7.95
C LYS A 25 7.18 -7.95 -7.40
N THR A 26 5.86 -8.18 -7.47
CA THR A 26 5.25 -9.40 -6.94
C THR A 26 3.88 -9.69 -7.56
N ASP A 27 3.64 -10.99 -7.79
CA ASP A 27 2.34 -11.53 -8.19
C ASP A 27 1.50 -12.02 -6.99
N PHE A 28 1.96 -11.75 -5.76
CA PHE A 28 1.26 -12.16 -4.53
C PHE A 28 -0.19 -11.62 -4.50
N VAL A 29 -1.15 -12.49 -4.17
CA VAL A 29 -2.57 -12.14 -4.04
C VAL A 29 -2.95 -12.29 -2.57
N PRO A 30 -3.06 -11.19 -1.82
CA PRO A 30 -3.49 -11.25 -0.43
C PRO A 30 -4.98 -11.61 -0.32
N GLU A 31 -5.36 -12.19 0.83
CA GLU A 31 -6.76 -12.39 1.25
C GLU A 31 -7.13 -11.46 2.42
N ALA A 32 -6.13 -10.93 3.13
CA ALA A 32 -6.32 -9.99 4.21
C ALA A 32 -5.26 -8.88 4.21
N ALA A 33 -5.65 -7.72 4.74
CA ALA A 33 -4.79 -6.55 4.87
C ALA A 33 -4.62 -6.14 6.33
N LEU A 34 -3.41 -5.73 6.72
CA LEU A 34 -3.10 -5.23 8.06
C LEU A 34 -2.33 -3.91 7.99
N ILE A 35 -2.76 -2.90 8.74
CA ILE A 35 -2.06 -1.62 8.84
C ILE A 35 -1.46 -1.48 10.23
N LEU A 36 -0.13 -1.51 10.31
CA LEU A 36 0.60 -1.37 11.56
C LEU A 36 0.80 0.11 11.90
N GLY A 37 0.34 0.48 13.09
CA GLY A 37 0.51 1.83 13.63
C GLY A 37 1.86 2.06 14.31
N SER A 38 2.00 3.26 14.88
CA SER A 38 3.18 3.64 15.66
C SER A 38 3.42 2.64 16.79
N GLY A 39 4.66 2.13 16.88
CA GLY A 39 5.06 1.14 17.87
C GLY A 39 4.66 -0.31 17.56
N LEU A 40 3.94 -0.58 16.46
CA LEU A 40 3.51 -1.93 16.06
C LEU A 40 4.31 -2.49 14.89
N GLY A 41 5.32 -1.76 14.40
CA GLY A 41 6.10 -2.14 13.22
C GLY A 41 6.78 -3.49 13.38
N ASP A 42 7.35 -3.79 14.54
CA ASP A 42 8.18 -4.97 14.78
C ASP A 42 7.43 -6.29 14.56
N TYR A 43 6.09 -6.29 14.62
CA TYR A 43 5.26 -7.47 14.30
C TYR A 43 5.60 -8.09 12.94
N ALA A 44 5.90 -7.27 11.92
CA ALA A 44 6.19 -7.77 10.59
C ALA A 44 7.64 -8.27 10.41
N ASP A 45 8.53 -8.06 11.39
CA ASP A 45 9.95 -8.45 11.27
C ASP A 45 10.17 -9.95 11.51
N ASP A 46 9.29 -10.58 12.30
CA ASP A 46 9.35 -12.00 12.63
C ASP A 46 8.61 -12.89 11.62
N LEU A 47 7.97 -12.29 10.62
CA LEU A 47 7.21 -13.03 9.61
C LEU A 47 8.10 -13.63 8.54
N LYS A 48 7.66 -14.77 7.98
CA LYS A 48 8.23 -15.29 6.74
C LYS A 48 7.77 -14.43 5.56
N ILE A 49 8.59 -13.45 5.20
CA ILE A 49 8.34 -12.51 4.11
C ILE A 49 8.56 -13.19 2.76
N GLU A 50 7.59 -13.10 1.86
CA GLU A 50 7.73 -13.52 0.45
C GLU A 50 8.16 -12.37 -0.45
N ALA A 51 7.65 -11.17 -0.19
CA ALA A 51 8.07 -9.96 -0.87
C ALA A 51 7.95 -8.75 0.07
N SER A 52 8.76 -7.73 -0.18
CA SER A 52 8.62 -6.43 0.47
C SER A 52 8.92 -5.32 -0.50
N ILE A 53 8.18 -4.21 -0.42
CA ILE A 53 8.31 -3.07 -1.33
C ILE A 53 8.31 -1.80 -0.49
N ASN A 54 9.38 -0.99 -0.57
CA ASN A 54 9.39 0.29 0.13
C ASN A 54 8.42 1.27 -0.54
N TYR A 55 7.79 2.13 0.24
CA TYR A 55 6.88 3.16 -0.29
C TYR A 55 7.57 4.10 -1.26
N ALA A 56 8.85 4.39 -1.03
CA ALA A 56 9.67 5.22 -1.93
C ALA A 56 9.91 4.58 -3.31
N ASP A 57 9.75 3.27 -3.45
CA ASP A 57 9.93 2.53 -4.71
C ASP A 57 8.62 2.44 -5.53
N ILE A 58 7.51 2.98 -5.01
CA ILE A 58 6.19 2.93 -5.66
C ILE A 58 5.87 4.31 -6.23
N GLU A 59 5.69 4.39 -7.56
CA GLU A 59 5.47 5.67 -8.23
C GLU A 59 4.23 6.39 -7.69
N GLY A 60 4.43 7.62 -7.20
CA GLY A 60 3.37 8.47 -6.67
C GLY A 60 2.86 8.10 -5.27
N PHE A 61 3.43 7.10 -4.60
CA PHE A 61 2.97 6.68 -3.29
C PHE A 61 3.46 7.63 -2.16
N PRO A 62 2.63 7.94 -1.16
CA PRO A 62 3.03 8.83 -0.07
C PRO A 62 3.99 8.12 0.91
N VAL A 63 5.00 8.83 1.40
CA VAL A 63 6.06 8.27 2.26
C VAL A 63 6.04 8.96 3.63
N SER A 64 5.80 8.18 4.69
CA SER A 64 5.74 8.74 6.04
C SER A 64 7.10 9.26 6.50
N THR A 65 7.07 10.40 7.18
CA THR A 65 8.23 11.05 7.82
C THR A 65 8.30 10.75 9.32
N VAL A 66 7.30 10.02 9.86
CA VAL A 66 7.16 9.73 11.29
C VAL A 66 8.16 8.67 11.72
N LYS A 67 8.88 8.94 12.82
CA LYS A 67 9.84 8.01 13.41
C LYS A 67 9.16 6.69 13.80
N GLY A 68 9.79 5.56 13.44
CA GLY A 68 9.29 4.21 13.72
C GLY A 68 8.37 3.64 12.64
N HIS A 69 8.06 4.39 11.58
CA HIS A 69 7.39 3.88 10.40
C HIS A 69 8.48 3.42 9.42
N LYS A 70 8.61 2.10 9.20
CA LYS A 70 9.62 1.56 8.25
C LYS A 70 9.30 1.93 6.80
N GLY A 71 8.03 2.16 6.50
CA GLY A 71 7.61 2.71 5.21
C GLY A 71 7.68 1.68 4.08
N ARG A 72 7.11 0.49 4.29
CA ARG A 72 7.07 -0.57 3.30
C ARG A 72 5.80 -1.42 3.37
N PHE A 73 5.44 -2.02 2.25
CA PHE A 73 4.54 -3.16 2.20
C PHE A 73 5.33 -4.45 2.45
N VAL A 74 4.75 -5.36 3.21
CA VAL A 74 5.24 -6.71 3.46
C VAL A 74 4.16 -7.69 2.99
N PHE A 75 4.55 -8.66 2.17
CA PHE A 75 3.70 -9.75 1.71
C PHE A 75 4.18 -11.03 2.37
N ALA A 76 3.31 -11.67 3.14
CA ALA A 76 3.67 -12.81 3.99
C ALA A 76 2.48 -13.72 4.23
N HIS A 77 2.75 -14.94 4.67
CA HIS A 77 1.73 -15.84 5.20
C HIS A 77 1.70 -15.76 6.73
N VAL A 78 0.53 -15.44 7.30
CA VAL A 78 0.29 -15.43 8.74
C VAL A 78 -0.70 -16.54 9.07
N GLU A 79 -0.26 -17.56 9.80
CA GLU A 79 -1.09 -18.76 10.07
C GLU A 79 -1.70 -19.37 8.79
N GLY A 80 -0.96 -19.32 7.69
CA GLY A 80 -1.40 -19.81 6.37
C GLY A 80 -2.25 -18.82 5.56
N VAL A 81 -2.67 -17.68 6.12
CA VAL A 81 -3.42 -16.65 5.39
C VAL A 81 -2.45 -15.75 4.63
N PRO A 82 -2.59 -15.59 3.30
CA PRO A 82 -1.78 -14.65 2.54
C PRO A 82 -2.20 -13.21 2.87
N MET A 83 -1.26 -12.42 3.39
CA MET A 83 -1.52 -11.06 3.87
C MET A 83 -0.63 -10.03 3.19
N VAL A 84 -1.22 -8.86 2.95
CA VAL A 84 -0.47 -7.62 2.69
C VAL A 84 -0.48 -6.76 3.95
N ILE A 85 0.71 -6.37 4.40
CA ILE A 85 0.91 -5.65 5.65
C ILE A 85 1.59 -4.32 5.35
N MET A 86 0.98 -3.22 5.79
CA MET A 86 1.61 -1.91 5.82
C MET A 86 2.42 -1.75 7.10
N GLN A 87 3.75 -1.77 6.99
CA GLN A 87 4.65 -1.55 8.13
C GLN A 87 4.94 -0.05 8.29
N GLY A 88 3.94 0.64 8.84
CA GLY A 88 3.87 2.09 8.91
C GLY A 88 2.80 2.63 7.97
N ARG A 89 2.26 3.81 8.29
CA ARG A 89 1.22 4.52 7.52
C ARG A 89 1.56 5.99 7.37
N VAL A 90 0.92 6.67 6.44
CA VAL A 90 0.94 8.13 6.36
C VAL A 90 -0.25 8.72 7.09
N HIS A 91 -0.11 9.93 7.60
CA HIS A 91 -1.15 10.63 8.34
C HIS A 91 -1.52 11.95 7.68
N TYR A 92 -2.77 12.37 7.90
CA TYR A 92 -3.24 13.68 7.44
C TYR A 92 -2.41 14.83 8.02
N TYR A 93 -1.98 14.73 9.28
CA TYR A 93 -1.17 15.78 9.92
C TYR A 93 0.24 15.93 9.33
N GLU A 94 0.70 14.97 8.51
CA GLU A 94 1.97 15.09 7.77
C GLU A 94 1.82 15.98 6.52
N GLY A 95 0.62 16.49 6.23
CA GLY A 95 0.31 17.37 5.09
C GLY A 95 -0.26 16.65 3.88
N TYR A 96 -0.54 15.34 3.99
CA TYR A 96 -1.14 14.58 2.89
C TYR A 96 -2.65 14.85 2.75
N PRO A 97 -3.18 14.96 1.52
CA PRO A 97 -4.62 14.97 1.31
C PRO A 97 -5.23 13.62 1.72
N MET A 98 -6.52 13.61 2.07
CA MET A 98 -7.21 12.37 2.45
C MET A 98 -7.18 11.30 1.36
N SER A 99 -7.12 11.70 0.08
CA SER A 99 -6.94 10.78 -1.05
C SER A 99 -5.68 9.93 -0.93
N ASP A 100 -4.59 10.50 -0.41
CA ASP A 100 -3.31 9.82 -0.22
C ASP A 100 -3.31 8.98 1.05
N VAL A 101 -3.97 9.45 2.12
CA VAL A 101 -4.11 8.69 3.37
C VAL A 101 -4.87 7.37 3.14
N VAL A 102 -5.89 7.37 2.27
CA VAL A 102 -6.71 6.17 1.98
C VAL A 102 -6.26 5.40 0.74
N LEU A 103 -5.33 5.94 -0.06
CA LEU A 103 -4.77 5.28 -1.24
C LEU A 103 -4.26 3.85 -0.95
N PRO A 104 -3.52 3.59 0.14
CA PRO A 104 -2.98 2.26 0.41
C PRO A 104 -4.07 1.22 0.62
N THR A 105 -5.17 1.58 1.28
CA THR A 105 -6.31 0.68 1.50
C THR A 105 -6.96 0.28 0.18
N ARG A 106 -7.12 1.22 -0.75
CA ARG A 106 -7.65 0.93 -2.10
C ARG A 106 -6.69 0.06 -2.90
N LEU A 107 -5.39 0.33 -2.79
CA LEU A 107 -4.35 -0.46 -3.44
C LEU A 107 -4.36 -1.90 -2.95
N MET A 108 -4.39 -2.12 -1.63
CA MET A 108 -4.48 -3.45 -1.04
C MET A 108 -5.74 -4.19 -1.54
N GLY A 109 -6.90 -3.53 -1.57
CA GLY A 109 -8.12 -4.13 -2.12
C GLY A 109 -8.11 -4.40 -3.63
N LEU A 110 -7.22 -3.77 -4.41
CA LEU A 110 -7.02 -4.12 -5.83
C LEU A 110 -6.05 -5.29 -6.03
N LEU A 111 -5.19 -5.57 -5.04
CA LEU A 111 -4.21 -6.65 -5.13
C LEU A 111 -4.84 -8.03 -4.92
N GLY A 112 -6.01 -8.11 -4.29
CA GLY A 112 -6.71 -9.33 -3.90
C GLY A 112 -7.62 -9.03 -2.72
#